data_AF-A5C7A3-F1
#
_entry.id   AF-A5C7A3-F1
#
_cell.length_a   1.000
_cell.length_b   1.000
_cell.length_c   1.000
_cell.angle_alpha   90.00
_cell.angle_beta   90.00
_cell.angle_gamma   90.00
#
_symmetry.space_group_name_H-M   'P 1'
#
loop_
_entity.id
_entity.type
_entity.pdbx_description
1 polymer ?
#
loop_
_entity_poly.entity_id
_entity_poly.type
_entity_poly.pdbx_seq_one_letter_code
_entity_poly.pdbx_strand_id
1 'polypeptide(L)'
;MKDLGNASFVLGIQIYRDHSRGILRLSQKSYIDKVLSRFGMSNCAPRDALVAKRDKFSLHQCLRNELEMKDMERFPYASAVGSLISNHLEIVGYSDSDFAGCLDSRRSTSGYIFMLAEGAVSWKSVKQTLIASSTMEAKFIACYEASNHGIWLRNFITELRIVDGIEKPLRINCDNKAA
;
A
#
# COMPACT_ATOMS: atom_id res chain seq x y z
N MET A 1 18.66 13.84 16.99
CA MET A 1 18.20 13.49 15.62
C MET A 1 19.27 13.96 14.64
N LYS A 2 19.68 13.12 13.69
CA LYS A 2 20.58 13.55 12.60
C LYS A 2 19.73 14.11 11.46
N ASP A 3 20.11 15.28 10.96
CA ASP A 3 19.56 15.82 9.72
C ASP A 3 20.08 14.96 8.55
N LEU A 4 19.17 14.39 7.77
CA LEU A 4 19.47 13.58 6.59
C LEU A 4 19.31 14.39 5.29
N GLY A 5 19.08 15.70 5.41
CA GLY A 5 18.80 16.58 4.30
C GLY A 5 17.39 16.40 3.73
N ASN A 6 17.18 16.93 2.54
CA ASN A 6 15.87 16.97 1.91
C ASN A 6 15.37 15.56 1.51
N ALA A 7 14.21 15.17 2.04
CA ALA A 7 13.57 13.90 1.69
C ALA A 7 13.24 13.84 0.19
N SER A 8 13.83 12.89 -0.53
CA SER A 8 13.60 12.69 -1.97
C SER A 8 12.46 11.70 -2.26
N PHE A 9 12.13 10.84 -1.29
CA PHE A 9 11.06 9.85 -1.37
C PHE A 9 10.36 9.72 -0.04
N VAL A 10 9.06 9.41 -0.09
CA VAL A 10 8.33 8.97 1.08
C VAL A 10 7.27 7.94 0.71
N LEU A 11 7.28 6.77 1.37
CA LEU A 11 6.38 5.66 1.07
C LEU A 11 6.33 5.27 -0.42
N GLY A 12 7.47 5.37 -1.12
CA GLY A 12 7.57 5.10 -2.56
C GLY A 12 7.07 6.23 -3.48
N ILE A 13 6.63 7.35 -2.91
CA ILE A 13 6.25 8.56 -3.65
C ILE A 13 7.46 9.47 -3.74
N GLN A 14 7.85 9.81 -4.97
CA GLN A 14 8.97 10.68 -5.23
C GLN A 14 8.57 12.14 -4.98
N ILE A 15 9.40 12.87 -4.25
CA ILE A 15 9.18 14.27 -3.92
C ILE A 15 10.17 15.11 -4.73
N TYR A 16 9.64 16.01 -5.56
CA TYR A 16 10.39 17.05 -6.24
C TYR A 16 10.09 18.39 -5.58
N ARG A 17 11.14 19.09 -5.15
CA ARG A 17 11.06 20.45 -4.61
C ARG A 17 11.82 21.39 -5.51
N ASP A 18 11.16 22.45 -5.95
CA ASP A 18 11.79 23.60 -6.59
C ASP A 18 11.52 24.83 -5.71
N HIS A 19 12.49 25.15 -4.87
CA HIS A 19 12.38 26.26 -3.92
C HIS A 19 12.36 27.62 -4.61
N SER A 20 13.03 27.75 -5.76
CA SER A 20 13.06 29.01 -6.51
C SER A 20 11.70 29.38 -7.08
N ARG A 21 10.89 28.37 -7.41
CA ARG A 21 9.54 28.52 -7.94
C ARG A 21 8.44 28.26 -6.91
N GLY A 22 8.81 27.87 -5.68
CA GLY A 22 7.86 27.48 -4.63
C GLY A 22 7.03 26.24 -4.97
N ILE A 23 7.55 25.33 -5.81
CA ILE A 23 6.82 24.16 -6.31
C ILE A 23 7.19 22.91 -5.51
N LEU A 24 6.19 22.22 -5.00
CA LEU A 24 6.30 20.85 -4.47
C LEU A 24 5.50 19.92 -5.40
N ARG A 25 6.18 18.94 -6.00
CA ARG A 25 5.57 17.91 -6.86
C ARG A 25 5.74 16.55 -6.21
N LEU A 26 4.68 15.76 -6.21
CA LEU A 26 4.69 14.36 -5.80
C LEU A 26 4.51 13.50 -7.05
N SER A 27 5.29 12.43 -7.18
CA SER A 27 5.22 11.52 -8.32
C SER A 27 5.16 10.06 -7.87
N GLN A 28 4.15 9.34 -8.36
CA GLN A 28 4.01 7.90 -8.22
C GLN A 28 4.48 7.14 -9.48
N LYS A 29 5.33 7.75 -10.31
CA LYS A 29 5.82 7.13 -11.56
C LYS A 29 6.32 5.70 -11.34
N SER A 30 7.14 5.49 -10.31
CA SER A 30 7.68 4.15 -9.99
C SER A 30 6.59 3.14 -9.62
N TYR A 31 5.50 3.57 -8.98
CA TYR A 31 4.35 2.71 -8.70
C TYR A 31 3.63 2.33 -9.99
N ILE A 32 3.35 3.32 -10.85
CA ILE A 32 2.71 3.09 -12.16
C ILE A 32 3.55 2.14 -13.02
N ASP A 33 4.86 2.36 -13.10
CA ASP A 33 5.78 1.51 -13.87
C ASP A 33 5.78 0.06 -13.34
N LYS A 34 5.72 -0.13 -12.01
CA LYS A 34 5.59 -1.46 -11.39
C LYS A 34 4.26 -2.12 -11.73
N VAL A 35 3.15 -1.38 -11.69
CA VAL A 35 1.83 -1.90 -12.06
C VAL A 35 1.83 -2.31 -13.54
N LEU A 36 2.31 -1.45 -14.43
CA LEU A 36 2.42 -1.77 -15.86
C LEU A 36 3.28 -3.01 -16.09
N SER A 37 4.43 -3.12 -15.42
CA SER A 37 5.29 -4.31 -15.53
C SER A 37 4.60 -5.58 -15.00
N ARG A 38 3.87 -5.50 -13.88
CA ARG A 38 3.14 -6.63 -13.27
C ARG A 38 2.11 -7.21 -14.23
N PHE A 39 1.45 -6.36 -15.02
CA PHE A 39 0.42 -6.77 -15.97
C PHE A 39 0.93 -6.92 -17.41
N GLY A 40 2.24 -6.88 -17.65
CA GLY A 40 2.81 -7.03 -19.00
C GLY A 40 2.51 -5.85 -19.95
N MET A 41 2.21 -4.68 -19.39
CA MET A 41 1.80 -3.45 -20.07
C MET A 41 2.92 -2.41 -20.16
N SER A 42 4.19 -2.82 -20.04
CA SER A 42 5.36 -1.93 -20.02
C SER A 42 5.52 -1.08 -21.29
N ASN A 43 5.01 -1.58 -22.43
CA ASN A 43 5.10 -0.93 -23.74
C ASN A 43 3.79 -0.21 -24.13
N CYS A 44 2.89 0.02 -23.19
CA CYS A 44 1.65 0.73 -23.49
C CYS A 44 1.95 2.16 -23.95
N ALA A 45 1.49 2.49 -25.16
CA ALA A 45 1.62 3.85 -25.67
C ALA A 45 0.66 4.78 -24.90
N PRO A 46 1.12 5.97 -24.46
CA PRO A 46 0.23 6.97 -23.91
C PRO A 46 -0.79 7.36 -24.99
N ARG A 47 -2.07 7.27 -24.64
CA ARG A 47 -3.17 7.81 -25.43
C ARG A 47 -4.04 8.67 -24.54
N ASP A 48 -4.65 9.69 -25.13
CA ASP A 48 -5.64 10.50 -24.43
C ASP A 48 -6.78 9.58 -23.96
N ALA A 49 -7.19 9.75 -22.69
CA ALA A 49 -8.27 8.97 -22.13
C ALA A 49 -9.56 9.23 -22.93
N LEU A 50 -10.02 8.22 -23.67
CA LEU A 50 -11.22 8.27 -24.51
C LEU A 50 -12.53 8.32 -23.71
N VAL A 51 -12.46 8.38 -22.38
CA VAL A 51 -13.61 8.33 -21.48
C VAL A 51 -13.72 9.64 -20.71
N ALA A 52 -14.79 10.37 -20.95
CA ALA A 52 -15.16 11.55 -20.20
C ALA A 52 -16.03 11.19 -18.99
N LYS A 53 -15.96 12.01 -17.94
CA LYS A 53 -16.86 11.88 -16.79
C LYS A 53 -18.31 11.99 -17.28
N ARG A 54 -19.11 10.92 -17.09
CA ARG A 54 -20.54 10.73 -17.51
C ARG A 54 -20.78 10.01 -18.84
N ASP A 55 -19.76 9.44 -19.46
CA ASP A 55 -20.00 8.52 -20.58
C ASP A 55 -20.84 7.32 -20.12
N LYS A 56 -21.97 7.10 -20.81
CA LYS A 56 -22.84 5.95 -20.57
C LYS A 56 -22.40 4.81 -21.46
N PHE A 57 -21.82 3.78 -20.86
CA PHE A 57 -21.45 2.58 -21.59
C PHE A 57 -22.69 1.76 -21.96
N SER A 58 -22.69 1.15 -23.14
CA SER A 58 -23.77 0.30 -23.63
C SER A 58 -23.31 -1.13 -23.87
N LEU A 59 -24.26 -2.08 -23.89
CA LEU A 59 -24.01 -3.49 -24.19
C LEU A 59 -23.38 -3.71 -25.59
N HIS A 60 -23.46 -2.72 -26.48
CA HIS A 60 -22.80 -2.77 -27.79
C HIS A 60 -21.28 -2.55 -27.72
N GLN A 61 -20.78 -1.98 -26.63
CA GLN A 61 -19.35 -1.81 -26.35
C GLN A 61 -18.76 -3.00 -25.57
N CYS A 62 -19.59 -3.97 -25.17
CA CYS A 62 -19.13 -5.24 -24.65
C CYS A 62 -18.57 -6.10 -25.78
N LEU A 63 -17.56 -6.89 -25.46
CA LEU A 63 -16.89 -7.75 -26.43
C LEU A 63 -17.84 -8.81 -26.94
N ARG A 64 -17.79 -9.06 -28.25
CA ARG A 64 -18.64 -10.03 -28.93
C ARG A 64 -17.86 -11.20 -29.52
N ASN A 65 -16.54 -11.05 -29.65
CA ASN A 65 -15.69 -11.99 -30.36
C ASN A 65 -14.88 -12.87 -29.38
N GLU A 66 -14.70 -14.14 -29.75
CA GLU A 66 -13.99 -15.13 -28.92
C GLU A 66 -12.48 -14.85 -28.81
N LEU A 67 -11.89 -14.29 -29.88
CA LEU A 67 -10.50 -13.81 -29.92
C LEU A 67 -10.26 -12.68 -28.92
N GLU A 68 -11.18 -11.73 -28.89
CA GLU A 68 -11.19 -10.58 -27.98
C GLU A 68 -11.31 -11.02 -26.52
N MET A 69 -12.15 -12.03 -26.21
CA MET A 69 -12.23 -12.61 -24.87
C MET A 69 -10.92 -13.30 -24.45
N LYS A 70 -10.29 -14.07 -25.35
CA LYS A 70 -9.00 -14.72 -25.07
C LYS A 70 -7.86 -13.70 -24.86
N ASP A 71 -7.88 -12.60 -25.60
CA ASP A 71 -6.91 -11.51 -25.40
C ASP A 71 -7.12 -10.80 -24.05
N MET A 72 -8.35 -10.69 -23.56
CA MET A 72 -8.64 -10.17 -22.22
C MET A 72 -8.32 -11.14 -21.08
N GLU A 73 -8.40 -12.46 -21.31
CA GLU A 73 -7.85 -13.44 -20.35
C GLU A 73 -6.34 -13.29 -20.19
N ARG A 74 -5.65 -12.94 -21.28
CA ARG A 74 -4.19 -12.75 -21.28
C ARG A 74 -3.74 -11.50 -20.52
N PHE A 75 -4.54 -10.43 -20.55
CA PHE A 75 -4.26 -9.17 -19.87
C PHE A 75 -5.47 -8.78 -19.01
N PRO A 76 -5.41 -8.93 -17.67
CA PRO A 76 -6.54 -8.62 -16.81
C PRO A 76 -6.68 -7.10 -16.65
N TYR A 77 -7.18 -6.42 -17.69
CA TYR A 77 -7.35 -4.97 -17.76
C TYR A 77 -8.14 -4.44 -16.57
N ALA A 78 -9.17 -5.14 -16.11
CA ALA A 78 -9.92 -4.76 -14.91
C ALA A 78 -9.04 -4.75 -13.65
N SER A 79 -8.08 -5.67 -13.52
CA SER A 79 -7.14 -5.72 -12.41
C SER A 79 -6.07 -4.62 -12.52
N ALA A 80 -5.51 -4.40 -13.72
CA ALA A 80 -4.55 -3.33 -13.98
C ALA A 80 -5.16 -1.95 -13.74
N VAL A 81 -6.36 -1.72 -14.29
CA VAL A 81 -7.15 -0.51 -14.08
C VAL A 81 -7.57 -0.41 -12.61
N GLY A 82 -7.94 -1.51 -11.95
CA GLY A 82 -8.26 -1.54 -10.52
C GLY A 82 -7.06 -1.17 -9.62
N SER A 83 -5.83 -1.51 -10.01
CA SER A 83 -4.61 -1.09 -9.31
C SER A 83 -4.28 0.40 -9.51
N LEU A 84 -4.73 1.02 -10.61
CA LEU A 84 -4.50 2.43 -10.93
C LEU A 84 -5.65 3.36 -10.49
N ILE A 85 -6.89 2.87 -10.60
CA ILE A 85 -8.17 3.57 -10.35
C ILE A 85 -8.83 3.00 -9.08
N SER A 86 -8.08 2.34 -8.19
CA SER A 86 -8.65 1.97 -6.89
C SER A 86 -9.05 3.25 -6.15
N ASN A 87 -10.33 3.62 -6.30
CA ASN A 87 -11.05 4.65 -5.55
C ASN A 87 -11.15 4.26 -4.05
N HIS A 88 -10.56 3.14 -3.67
CA HIS A 88 -10.32 2.71 -2.31
C HIS A 88 -8.80 2.59 -2.12
N LEU A 89 -8.12 3.74 -2.00
CA LEU A 89 -6.77 3.82 -1.43
C LEU A 89 -6.87 3.53 0.09
N GLU A 90 -7.30 2.33 0.43
CA GLU A 90 -7.43 1.87 1.81
C GLU A 90 -6.08 1.30 2.24
N ILE A 91 -5.61 1.76 3.40
CA ILE A 91 -4.43 1.19 4.03
C ILE A 91 -4.90 -0.04 4.81
N VAL A 92 -4.32 -1.19 4.50
CA VAL A 92 -4.57 -2.44 5.23
C VAL A 92 -3.28 -2.85 5.93
N GLY A 93 -3.33 -2.96 7.26
CA GLY A 93 -2.26 -3.47 8.09
C GLY A 93 -2.41 -4.96 8.36
N TYR A 94 -1.29 -5.65 8.48
CA TYR A 94 -1.18 -6.99 9.02
C TYR A 94 -0.12 -6.99 10.11
N SER A 95 -0.38 -7.70 11.20
CA SER A 95 0.56 -7.83 12.31
C SER A 95 0.66 -9.30 12.72
N ASP A 96 1.87 -9.70 13.08
CA ASP A 96 2.20 -11.05 13.53
C ASP A 96 3.31 -11.01 14.60
N SER A 97 3.44 -12.09 15.36
CA SER A 97 4.53 -12.27 16.31
C SER A 97 5.00 -13.71 16.40
N ASP A 98 6.31 -13.89 16.50
CA ASP A 98 6.94 -15.18 16.80
C ASP A 98 7.35 -15.24 18.28
N PHE A 99 6.75 -16.15 19.04
CA PHE A 99 6.94 -16.25 20.49
C PHE A 99 8.25 -16.96 20.84
N ALA A 100 9.08 -16.32 21.68
CA ALA A 100 10.33 -16.88 22.19
C ALA A 100 11.29 -17.45 21.12
N GLY A 101 11.19 -16.97 19.87
CA GLY A 101 11.98 -17.47 18.73
C GLY A 101 13.49 -17.25 18.86
N CYS A 102 13.93 -16.30 19.70
CA CYS A 102 15.36 -16.15 20.00
C CYS A 102 15.80 -17.12 21.10
N LEU A 103 16.64 -18.10 20.75
CA LEU A 103 17.13 -19.12 21.70
C LEU A 103 17.96 -18.53 22.86
N ASP A 104 18.78 -17.51 22.58
CA ASP A 104 19.68 -16.92 23.58
C ASP A 104 18.95 -16.06 24.60
N SER A 105 18.05 -15.19 24.14
CA SER A 105 17.38 -14.20 25.00
C SER A 105 15.93 -14.54 25.33
N ARG A 106 15.38 -15.61 24.74
CA ARG A 106 13.97 -16.03 24.81
C ARG A 106 12.96 -14.91 24.46
N ARG A 107 13.42 -13.90 23.73
CA ARG A 107 12.60 -12.78 23.30
C ARG A 107 11.83 -13.15 22.05
N SER A 108 10.59 -12.71 22.00
CA SER A 108 9.72 -12.83 20.83
C SER A 108 10.12 -11.83 19.74
N THR A 109 9.65 -12.05 18.53
CA THR A 109 9.82 -11.12 17.40
C THR A 109 8.46 -10.59 16.98
N SER A 110 8.29 -9.26 16.91
CA SER A 110 7.10 -8.61 16.36
C SER A 110 7.31 -8.26 14.90
N GLY A 111 6.29 -8.46 14.08
CA GLY A 111 6.28 -8.07 12.67
C GLY A 111 4.99 -7.36 12.28
N TYR A 112 5.10 -6.39 11.38
CA TYR A 112 3.94 -5.81 10.71
C TYR A 112 4.25 -5.43 9.27
N ILE A 113 3.19 -5.37 8.45
CA ILE A 113 3.23 -4.87 7.08
C ILE A 113 1.96 -4.07 6.79
N PHE A 114 2.12 -2.89 6.21
CA PHE A 114 1.05 -2.03 5.72
C PHE A 114 1.06 -2.02 4.21
N MET A 115 -0.11 -2.27 3.64
CA MET A 115 -0.37 -2.36 2.22
C MET A 115 -1.24 -1.18 1.77
N LEU A 116 -0.94 -0.63 0.60
CA LEU A 116 -1.74 0.37 -0.09
C LEU A 116 -1.87 -0.07 -1.55
N ALA A 117 -3.10 -0.20 -2.05
CA ALA A 117 -3.37 -0.66 -3.42
C ALA A 117 -2.59 -1.95 -3.79
N GLU A 118 -2.65 -2.96 -2.89
CA GLU A 118 -1.91 -4.23 -2.99
C GLU A 118 -0.36 -4.12 -2.97
N GLY A 119 0.20 -2.93 -2.79
CA GLY A 119 1.63 -2.71 -2.64
C GLY A 119 2.05 -2.53 -1.18
N ALA A 120 3.13 -3.18 -0.76
CA ALA A 120 3.72 -2.95 0.55
C ALA A 120 4.35 -1.56 0.62
N VAL A 121 3.87 -0.71 1.53
CA VAL A 121 4.35 0.69 1.70
C VAL A 121 5.17 0.88 2.97
N SER A 122 4.94 0.06 4.00
CA SER A 122 5.71 0.11 5.24
C SER A 122 5.72 -1.25 5.92
N TRP A 123 6.85 -1.68 6.43
CA TRP A 123 6.98 -2.94 7.15
C TRP A 123 8.06 -2.84 8.22
N LYS A 124 7.98 -3.72 9.21
CA LYS A 124 9.00 -3.87 10.25
C LYS A 124 8.99 -5.31 10.75
N SER A 125 10.16 -5.83 11.06
CA SER A 125 10.35 -7.05 11.85
C SER A 125 11.43 -6.76 12.90
N VAL A 126 11.09 -6.93 14.17
CA VAL A 126 11.96 -6.53 15.28
C VAL A 126 11.79 -7.46 16.48
N LYS A 127 12.91 -7.76 17.15
CA LYS A 127 12.89 -8.47 18.43
C LYS A 127 12.25 -7.58 19.50
N GLN A 128 11.27 -8.11 20.24
CA GLN A 128 10.61 -7.42 21.34
C GLN A 128 11.61 -7.04 22.43
N THR A 129 11.39 -5.87 23.04
CA THR A 129 12.26 -5.38 24.12
C THR A 129 12.04 -6.16 25.42
N LEU A 130 10.78 -6.53 25.67
CA LEU A 130 10.35 -7.32 26.81
C LEU A 130 10.33 -8.82 26.45
N ILE A 131 10.57 -9.68 27.44
CA ILE A 131 10.38 -11.12 27.30
C ILE A 131 8.90 -11.38 27.57
N ALA A 132 8.14 -11.65 26.52
CA ALA A 132 6.76 -12.08 26.68
C ALA A 132 6.71 -13.41 27.44
N SER A 133 5.76 -13.52 28.37
CA SER A 133 5.49 -14.73 29.14
C SER A 133 4.56 -15.70 28.42
N SER A 134 3.87 -15.25 27.36
CA SER A 134 2.97 -16.06 26.55
C SER A 134 2.90 -15.61 25.09
N THR A 135 2.43 -16.50 24.20
CA THR A 135 2.14 -16.15 22.81
C THR A 135 1.10 -15.05 22.69
N MET A 136 0.11 -15.01 23.59
CA MET A 136 -0.91 -13.96 23.62
C MET A 136 -0.30 -12.58 23.90
N GLU A 137 0.59 -12.51 24.88
CA GLU A 137 1.30 -11.28 25.23
C GLU A 137 2.20 -10.82 24.07
N ALA A 138 2.93 -11.74 23.42
CA ALA A 138 3.73 -11.41 22.25
C ALA A 138 2.88 -10.85 21.10
N LYS A 139 1.71 -11.44 20.84
CA LYS A 139 0.76 -10.97 19.82
C LYS A 139 0.20 -9.59 20.17
N PHE A 140 -0.15 -9.36 21.44
CA PHE A 140 -0.66 -8.07 21.90
C PHE A 140 0.38 -6.96 21.71
N ILE A 141 1.65 -7.22 22.07
CA ILE A 141 2.75 -6.28 21.85
C ILE A 141 2.91 -5.96 20.36
N ALA A 142 2.86 -6.98 19.48
CA ALA A 142 2.95 -6.76 18.04
C ALA A 142 1.78 -5.94 17.48
N CYS A 143 0.52 -6.27 17.83
CA CYS A 143 -0.64 -5.51 17.37
C CYS A 143 -0.64 -4.07 17.93
N TYR A 144 -0.13 -3.84 19.15
CA TYR A 144 0.06 -2.49 19.72
C TYR A 144 1.09 -1.68 18.93
N GLU A 145 2.27 -2.25 18.64
CA GLU A 145 3.28 -1.59 17.80
C GLU A 145 2.76 -1.28 16.40
N ALA A 146 2.05 -2.24 15.78
CA ALA A 146 1.41 -2.05 14.49
C ALA A 146 0.37 -0.93 14.54
N SER A 147 -0.46 -0.87 15.57
CA SER A 147 -1.50 0.17 15.73
C SER A 147 -0.89 1.56 15.83
N ASN A 148 0.16 1.74 16.64
CA ASN A 148 0.87 3.02 16.73
C ASN A 148 1.45 3.45 15.38
N HIS A 149 2.09 2.52 14.66
CA HIS A 149 2.62 2.81 13.33
C HIS A 149 1.52 3.12 12.32
N GLY A 150 0.40 2.40 12.41
CA GLY A 150 -0.77 2.61 11.57
C GLY A 150 -1.40 3.99 11.76
N ILE A 151 -1.52 4.47 12.99
CA ILE A 151 -2.00 5.83 13.30
C ILE A 151 -1.04 6.86 12.72
N TRP A 152 0.26 6.69 12.90
CA TRP A 152 1.28 7.57 12.31
C TRP A 152 1.16 7.60 10.78
N LEU A 153 1.06 6.42 10.14
CA LEU A 153 0.95 6.28 8.70
C LEU A 153 -0.32 6.93 8.15
N ARG A 154 -1.45 6.80 8.87
CA ARG A 154 -2.72 7.46 8.54
C ARG A 154 -2.58 8.97 8.57
N ASN A 155 -2.03 9.54 9.65
CA ASN A 155 -1.85 10.99 9.77
C ASN A 155 -0.92 11.51 8.68
N PHE A 156 0.18 10.81 8.43
CA PHE A 156 1.14 11.16 7.39
C PHE A 156 0.51 11.20 5.99
N ILE A 157 -0.26 10.18 5.61
CA ILE A 157 -0.93 10.12 4.30
C ILE A 157 -2.03 11.19 4.18
N THR A 158 -2.74 11.47 5.29
CA THR A 158 -3.76 12.53 5.36
C THR A 158 -3.14 13.91 5.13
N GLU A 159 -2.00 14.20 5.77
CA GLU A 159 -1.29 15.47 5.59
C GLU A 159 -0.77 15.68 4.16
N LEU A 160 -0.32 14.61 3.50
CA LEU A 160 0.13 14.66 2.11
C LEU A 160 -1.00 14.87 1.10
N ARG A 161 -2.28 14.83 1.52
CA ARG A 161 -3.48 14.93 0.65
C ARG A 161 -3.46 13.95 -0.53
N ILE A 162 -2.81 12.80 -0.37
CA ILE A 162 -2.75 11.75 -1.39
C ILE A 162 -4.07 10.98 -1.46
N VAL A 163 -4.75 10.87 -0.32
CA VAL A 163 -6.05 10.21 -0.19
C VAL A 163 -7.01 11.21 0.41
N ASP A 164 -8.12 11.46 -0.28
CA ASP A 164 -9.22 12.21 0.29
C ASP A 164 -9.67 11.46 1.55
N GLY A 165 -9.52 12.13 2.70
CA GLY A 165 -9.79 11.68 4.07
C GLY A 165 -10.17 10.19 4.23
N ILE A 166 -9.30 9.42 4.87
CA ILE A 166 -9.64 8.06 5.32
C ILE A 166 -10.71 8.18 6.42
N GLU A 167 -11.98 8.30 6.01
CA GLU A 167 -13.17 8.33 6.88
C GLU A 167 -13.36 6.99 7.59
N LYS A 168 -12.79 5.91 7.05
CA LYS A 168 -12.88 4.57 7.62
C LYS A 168 -11.82 4.35 8.70
N PRO A 169 -12.12 3.58 9.77
CA PRO A 169 -11.11 3.10 10.70
C PRO A 169 -10.00 2.36 9.96
N LEU A 170 -8.74 2.54 10.37
CA LEU A 170 -7.62 1.80 9.82
C LEU A 170 -7.81 0.31 10.11
N ARG A 171 -7.87 -0.51 9.05
CA ARG A 171 -7.99 -1.96 9.19
C ARG A 171 -6.63 -2.58 9.49
N ILE A 172 -6.51 -3.22 10.66
CA ILE A 172 -5.34 -4.04 11.02
C ILE A 172 -5.83 -5.46 11.26
N ASN A 173 -5.36 -6.40 10.45
CA ASN A 173 -5.64 -7.81 10.62
C ASN A 173 -4.55 -8.44 11.51
N CYS A 174 -4.95 -9.04 12.61
CA CYS A 174 -4.12 -9.92 13.44
C CYS A 174 -4.79 -11.30 13.47
N ASP A 175 -4.01 -12.39 13.45
CA ASP A 175 -4.52 -13.76 13.52
C ASP A 175 -4.91 -14.19 14.96
N ASN A 176 -4.92 -13.25 15.91
CA ASN A 176 -5.20 -13.52 17.31
C ASN A 176 -6.69 -13.75 17.52
N LYS A 177 -7.10 -15.02 17.64
CA LYS A 177 -8.49 -15.43 17.95
C LYS A 177 -9.00 -14.95 19.32
N ALA A 178 -8.13 -14.38 20.16
CA ALA A 178 -8.46 -13.86 21.49
C ALA A 178 -8.58 -12.32 21.55
N ALA A 179 -8.41 -11.62 20.43
CA ALA A 179 -8.63 -10.17 20.34
C ALA A 179 -10.10 -9.82 20.10
#